data_AF-A0A3D0S7N2-F1
#
_entry.id   AF-A0A3D0S7N2-F1
#
_cell.length_a   1.000
_cell.length_b   1.000
_cell.length_c   1.000
_cell.angle_alpha   90.00
_cell.angle_beta   90.00
_cell.angle_gamma   90.00
#
_symmetry.space_group_name_H-M   'P 1'
#
loop_
_entity.id
_entity.type
_entity.pdbx_description
1 polymer ?
#
loop_
_entity_poly.entity_id
_entity_poly.type
_entity_poly.pdbx_seq_one_letter_code
_entity_poly.pdbx_strand_id
1 'polypeptide(L)'
;MTRPQPDQRPDLQFVFVVTYGRSGSTLLMGLLNAIPGYLIRGENWDALHHLFEFHRTLTEGSRKWRPERLRRRTHPFYGAADFPERRSLARTRDLVVDTVLRPKADTRVTGFKEIRWYRDDVEEYAAWLREVFPGARFVVNTRNLDEVVRSGWWAKSPENAAALPHVEARVLALADSLGDAAYRVHYNDYVADPLVLRGLYTWLGEPFDEAAVRAVLATRHSV
;
A
#
# COMPACT_ATOMS: atom_id res chain seq x y z
N MET A 1 22.96 9.67 21.77
CA MET A 1 22.14 9.03 20.72
C MET A 1 21.68 10.12 19.77
N THR A 2 22.25 10.17 18.58
CA THR A 2 21.91 11.16 17.54
C THR A 2 20.50 10.83 17.05
N ARG A 3 19.58 11.78 17.18
CA ARG A 3 18.22 11.69 16.64
C ARG A 3 18.35 11.41 15.14
N PRO A 4 17.68 10.38 14.55
CA PRO A 4 17.65 10.25 13.11
C PRO A 4 17.14 11.57 12.53
N GLN A 5 17.91 12.13 11.61
CA GLN A 5 17.56 13.36 10.92
C GLN A 5 16.33 13.03 10.04
N PRO A 6 15.26 13.84 10.05
CA PRO A 6 14.10 13.60 9.19
C PRO A 6 14.55 13.44 7.73
N ASP A 7 13.88 12.53 7.02
CA ASP A 7 14.23 12.00 5.69
C ASP A 7 14.81 13.09 4.76
N GLN A 8 16.12 12.98 4.52
CA GLN A 8 16.90 13.85 3.62
C GLN A 8 16.79 13.42 2.15
N ARG A 9 15.90 12.47 1.79
CA ARG A 9 15.79 11.93 0.42
C ARG A 9 14.50 12.37 -0.26
N PRO A 10 14.44 13.61 -0.77
CA PRO A 10 13.26 14.11 -1.50
C PRO A 10 12.93 13.30 -2.75
N ASP A 11 13.90 12.52 -3.27
CA ASP A 11 13.79 11.79 -4.54
C ASP A 11 13.21 10.37 -4.41
N LEU A 12 12.86 9.91 -3.19
CA LEU A 12 12.25 8.59 -3.01
C LEU A 12 10.87 8.52 -3.65
N GLN A 13 10.66 7.52 -4.49
CA GLN A 13 9.38 7.18 -5.07
C GLN A 13 8.70 6.05 -4.30
N PHE A 14 7.37 6.00 -4.35
CA PHE A 14 6.57 5.04 -3.56
C PHE A 14 5.69 4.17 -4.45
N VAL A 15 5.76 2.85 -4.23
CA VAL A 15 4.90 1.86 -4.89
C VAL A 15 4.27 0.94 -3.85
N PHE A 16 2.95 0.89 -3.79
CA PHE A 16 2.20 0.01 -2.89
C PHE A 16 1.53 -1.12 -3.67
N VAL A 17 1.65 -2.35 -3.18
CA VAL A 17 0.95 -3.50 -3.79
C VAL A 17 -0.38 -3.71 -3.06
N VAL A 18 -1.46 -3.56 -3.82
CA VAL A 18 -2.86 -3.67 -3.39
C VAL A 18 -3.40 -5.02 -3.84
N THR A 19 -3.85 -5.83 -2.90
CA THR A 19 -4.38 -7.15 -3.22
C THR A 19 -5.14 -7.77 -2.04
N TYR A 20 -5.47 -9.05 -2.17
CA TYR A 20 -6.00 -9.92 -1.12
C TYR A 20 -5.14 -11.19 -0.97
N GLY A 21 -5.37 -11.95 0.10
CA GLY A 21 -4.55 -13.11 0.43
C GLY A 21 -4.59 -14.20 -0.64
N ARG A 22 -3.46 -14.86 -0.87
CA ARG A 22 -3.27 -15.98 -1.83
C ARG A 22 -3.35 -15.62 -3.32
N SER A 23 -3.31 -14.34 -3.64
CA SER A 23 -3.27 -13.82 -5.02
C SER A 23 -1.88 -13.88 -5.69
N GLY A 24 -0.83 -14.37 -5.00
CA GLY A 24 0.54 -14.37 -5.52
C GLY A 24 1.28 -13.03 -5.36
N SER A 25 0.78 -12.14 -4.51
CA SER A 25 1.39 -10.83 -4.23
C SER A 25 2.80 -10.87 -3.65
N THR A 26 3.22 -11.96 -3.00
CA THR A 26 4.62 -12.14 -2.57
C THR A 26 5.54 -12.40 -3.77
N LEU A 27 5.09 -13.13 -4.79
CA LEU A 27 5.82 -13.28 -6.05
C LEU A 27 5.92 -11.94 -6.77
N LEU A 28 4.82 -11.18 -6.84
CA LEU A 28 4.83 -9.82 -7.42
C LEU A 28 5.79 -8.89 -6.66
N MET A 29 5.81 -8.94 -5.34
CA MET A 29 6.80 -8.23 -4.52
C MET A 29 8.23 -8.66 -4.86
N GLY A 30 8.47 -9.94 -5.10
CA GLY A 30 9.75 -10.46 -5.60
C GLY A 30 10.13 -9.90 -6.97
N LEU A 31 9.17 -9.81 -7.90
CA LEU A 31 9.37 -9.24 -9.24
C LEU A 31 9.76 -7.76 -9.15
N LEU A 32 9.06 -6.98 -8.32
CA LEU A 32 9.39 -5.58 -8.09
C LEU A 32 10.77 -5.42 -7.44
N ASN A 33 11.12 -6.27 -6.47
CA ASN A 33 12.43 -6.23 -5.80
C ASN A 33 13.60 -6.72 -6.66
N ALA A 34 13.34 -7.33 -7.82
CA ALA A 34 14.39 -7.66 -8.79
C ALA A 34 14.81 -6.43 -9.62
N ILE A 35 14.02 -5.36 -9.61
CA ILE A 35 14.37 -4.10 -10.29
C ILE A 35 15.46 -3.38 -9.49
N PRO A 36 16.59 -2.97 -10.11
CA PRO A 36 17.66 -2.27 -9.42
C PRO A 36 17.18 -1.03 -8.66
N GLY A 37 17.47 -0.94 -7.37
CA GLY A 37 17.07 0.19 -6.52
C GLY A 37 15.62 0.15 -6.02
N TYR A 38 14.87 -0.94 -6.25
CA TYR A 38 13.56 -1.17 -5.62
C TYR A 38 13.72 -1.87 -4.27
N LEU A 39 12.92 -1.44 -3.29
CA LEU A 39 12.78 -2.09 -1.99
C LEU A 39 11.32 -2.07 -1.51
N ILE A 40 10.55 -3.05 -1.96
CA ILE A 40 9.18 -3.28 -1.54
C ILE A 40 9.16 -4.27 -0.37
N ARG A 41 8.67 -3.81 0.77
CA ARG A 41 8.52 -4.61 2.00
C ARG A 41 7.28 -5.49 1.95
N GLY A 42 7.26 -6.50 2.82
CA GLY A 42 6.08 -7.34 3.02
C GLY A 42 4.96 -6.63 3.77
N GLU A 43 3.98 -7.42 4.18
CA GLU A 43 2.83 -6.96 4.98
C GLU A 43 3.30 -6.36 6.30
N ASN A 44 2.58 -5.35 6.76
CA ASN A 44 2.84 -4.66 8.03
C ASN A 44 1.68 -4.79 9.01
N TRP A 45 0.82 -5.79 8.81
CA TRP A 45 -0.37 -6.03 9.64
C TRP A 45 -1.32 -4.83 9.68
N ASP A 46 -1.49 -4.15 8.55
CA ASP A 46 -2.37 -2.98 8.43
C ASP A 46 -1.93 -1.77 9.28
N ALA A 47 -0.66 -1.71 9.72
CA ALA A 47 -0.16 -0.65 10.58
C ALA A 47 -0.37 0.76 9.99
N LEU A 48 -0.31 0.91 8.66
CA LEU A 48 -0.58 2.19 8.03
C LEU A 48 -2.05 2.56 7.99
N HIS A 49 -2.96 1.59 7.93
CA HIS A 49 -4.40 1.86 8.09
C HIS A 49 -4.67 2.40 9.50
N HIS A 50 -4.02 1.87 10.54
CA HIS A 50 -4.13 2.42 11.89
C HIS A 50 -3.57 3.85 12.02
N LEU A 51 -2.52 4.20 11.28
CA LEU A 51 -2.02 5.58 11.21
C LEU A 51 -2.98 6.50 10.45
N PHE A 52 -3.66 5.99 9.43
CA PHE A 52 -4.77 6.67 8.77
C PHE A 52 -5.94 6.90 9.72
N GLU A 53 -6.38 5.89 10.46
CA GLU A 53 -7.45 6.00 11.45
C GLU A 53 -7.11 7.03 12.55
N PHE A 54 -5.86 7.03 13.03
CA PHE A 54 -5.37 8.05 13.95
C PHE A 54 -5.50 9.46 13.37
N HIS A 55 -4.99 9.67 12.14
CA HIS A 55 -5.06 10.95 11.47
C HIS A 55 -6.50 11.40 11.24
N ARG A 56 -7.32 10.52 10.65
CA ARG A 56 -8.73 10.75 10.35
C ARG A 56 -9.52 11.11 11.59
N THR A 57 -9.35 10.35 12.68
CA THR A 57 -10.05 10.59 13.96
C THR A 57 -9.76 11.99 14.51
N LEU A 58 -8.50 12.41 14.49
CA LEU A 58 -8.10 13.72 14.99
C LEU A 58 -8.53 14.86 14.06
N THR A 59 -8.43 14.66 12.75
CA THR A 59 -8.91 15.61 11.73
C THR A 59 -10.42 15.83 11.85
N GLU A 60 -11.22 14.77 11.90
CA GLU A 60 -12.68 14.86 12.09
C GLU A 60 -13.01 15.49 13.45
N GLY A 61 -12.34 15.07 14.52
CA GLY A 61 -12.52 15.61 15.86
C GLY A 61 -12.25 17.12 15.94
N SER A 62 -11.25 17.61 15.22
CA SER A 62 -10.90 19.04 15.16
C SER A 62 -11.98 19.92 14.52
N ARG A 63 -12.86 19.30 13.71
CA ARG A 63 -13.92 19.98 12.93
C ARG A 63 -15.32 19.73 13.48
N LYS A 64 -15.46 18.87 14.50
CA LYS A 64 -16.75 18.43 15.05
C LYS A 64 -17.56 19.55 15.73
N TRP A 65 -16.91 20.60 16.20
CA TRP A 65 -17.56 21.78 16.77
C TRP A 65 -16.93 23.07 16.24
N ARG A 66 -17.64 24.19 16.42
CA ARG A 66 -17.11 25.54 16.15
C ARG A 66 -15.73 25.73 16.81
N PRO A 67 -14.69 26.19 16.08
CA PRO A 67 -13.34 26.33 16.62
C PRO A 67 -13.26 27.15 17.91
N GLU A 68 -14.08 28.19 18.05
CA GLU A 68 -14.11 29.03 19.25
C GLU A 68 -14.56 28.25 20.48
N ARG A 69 -15.38 27.19 20.33
CA ARG A 69 -15.78 26.31 21.44
C ARG A 69 -14.64 25.39 21.82
N LEU A 70 -13.97 24.79 20.84
CA LEU A 70 -12.86 23.86 21.04
C LEU A 70 -11.61 24.54 21.62
N ARG A 71 -11.50 25.87 21.50
CA ARG A 71 -10.44 26.66 22.15
C ARG A 71 -10.79 27.14 23.57
N ARG A 72 -11.97 26.81 24.11
CA ARG A 72 -12.31 27.12 25.51
C ARG A 72 -11.72 26.05 26.42
N ARG A 73 -10.96 26.45 27.45
CA ARG A 73 -10.40 25.55 28.46
C ARG A 73 -11.44 24.71 29.21
N THR A 74 -12.70 25.15 29.21
CA THR A 74 -13.83 24.45 29.81
C THR A 74 -14.51 23.44 28.88
N HIS A 75 -14.09 23.35 27.61
CA HIS A 75 -14.62 22.36 26.69
C HIS A 75 -13.94 20.99 26.90
N PRO A 76 -14.66 19.86 26.89
CA PRO A 76 -14.07 18.53 27.10
C PRO A 76 -13.03 18.13 26.04
N PHE A 77 -13.08 18.77 24.87
CA PHE A 77 -12.12 18.59 23.77
C PHE A 77 -11.24 19.85 23.56
N TYR A 78 -10.87 20.52 24.65
CA TYR A 78 -10.02 21.71 24.58
C TYR A 78 -8.73 21.44 23.79
N GLY A 79 -8.44 22.28 22.80
CA GLY A 79 -7.27 22.19 21.93
C GLY A 79 -7.47 21.37 20.65
N ALA A 80 -8.61 20.67 20.50
CA ALA A 80 -8.86 19.83 19.32
C ALA A 80 -8.89 20.63 18.01
N ALA A 81 -9.40 21.87 18.02
CA ALA A 81 -9.47 22.73 16.82
C ALA A 81 -8.08 23.10 16.25
N ASP A 82 -7.02 22.91 17.03
CA ASP A 82 -5.66 23.27 16.62
C ASP A 82 -4.84 22.03 16.26
N PHE A 83 -5.50 20.90 15.95
CA PHE A 83 -4.84 19.68 15.46
C PHE A 83 -3.98 20.00 14.22
N PRO A 84 -2.66 19.75 14.26
CA PRO A 84 -1.78 20.18 13.20
C PRO A 84 -1.74 19.15 12.06
N GLU A 85 -2.79 19.10 11.23
CA GLU A 85 -2.99 18.09 10.17
C GLU A 85 -1.74 17.89 9.28
N ARG A 86 -1.18 18.98 8.74
CA ARG A 86 0.05 18.92 7.91
C ARG A 86 1.24 18.34 8.66
N ARG A 87 1.39 18.64 9.95
CA ARG A 87 2.46 18.09 10.77
C ARG A 87 2.20 16.61 11.05
N SER A 88 0.95 16.20 11.22
CA SER A 88 0.58 14.79 11.36
C SER A 88 1.00 14.00 10.11
N LEU A 89 0.67 14.47 8.91
CA LEU A 89 1.07 13.82 7.66
C LEU A 89 2.60 13.71 7.52
N ALA A 90 3.32 14.82 7.73
CA ALA A 90 4.78 14.83 7.65
C ALA A 90 5.44 13.88 8.67
N ARG A 91 4.95 13.85 9.91
CA ARG A 91 5.49 12.96 10.94
C ARG A 91 5.12 11.50 10.73
N THR A 92 3.94 11.22 10.17
CA THR A 92 3.60 9.87 9.71
C THR A 92 4.57 9.42 8.64
N ARG A 93 4.87 10.27 7.65
CA ARG A 93 5.86 9.94 6.60
C ARG A 93 7.21 9.57 7.22
N ASP A 94 7.76 10.44 8.07
CA ASP A 94 9.03 10.20 8.78
C ASP A 94 9.00 8.83 9.49
N LEU A 95 7.96 8.59 10.30
CA LEU A 95 7.80 7.35 11.06
C LEU A 95 7.78 6.13 10.15
N VAL A 96 6.97 6.16 9.09
CA VAL A 96 6.79 5.00 8.19
C VAL A 96 8.06 4.73 7.39
N VAL A 97 8.73 5.78 6.88
CA VAL A 97 10.02 5.64 6.17
C VAL A 97 11.07 5.01 7.09
N ASP A 98 11.18 5.50 8.33
CA ASP A 98 12.22 5.07 9.27
C ASP A 98 11.98 3.68 9.87
N THR A 99 10.72 3.26 10.04
CA THR A 99 10.40 2.05 10.82
C THR A 99 9.83 0.91 9.99
N VAL A 100 9.04 1.22 8.95
CA VAL A 100 8.38 0.20 8.11
C VAL A 100 9.19 -0.02 6.85
N LEU A 101 9.35 1.04 6.04
CA LEU A 101 9.94 0.96 4.70
C LEU A 101 11.45 0.72 4.77
N ARG A 102 12.15 1.47 5.63
CA ARG A 102 13.59 1.34 5.91
C ARG A 102 14.40 1.24 4.61
N PRO A 103 14.37 2.29 3.76
CA PRO A 103 15.07 2.27 2.49
C PRO A 103 16.59 2.27 2.74
N LYS A 104 17.34 1.63 1.85
CA LYS A 104 18.82 1.55 1.89
C LYS A 104 19.45 2.68 1.07
N ALA A 105 20.77 2.82 1.15
CA ALA A 105 21.51 3.87 0.44
C ALA A 105 21.22 3.92 -1.08
N ASP A 106 21.06 2.76 -1.71
CA ASP A 106 20.78 2.56 -3.13
C ASP A 106 19.29 2.51 -3.50
N THR A 107 18.39 2.67 -2.53
CA THR A 107 16.94 2.63 -2.79
C THR A 107 16.47 3.90 -3.50
N ARG A 108 15.85 3.72 -4.67
CA ARG A 108 15.16 4.75 -5.46
C ARG A 108 13.64 4.66 -5.27
N VAL A 109 13.11 3.44 -5.22
CA VAL A 109 11.68 3.17 -5.08
C VAL A 109 11.48 2.27 -3.87
N THR A 110 10.56 2.64 -2.98
CA THR A 110 10.23 1.84 -1.80
C THR A 110 8.73 1.68 -1.65
N GLY A 111 8.31 0.78 -0.78
CA GLY A 111 6.91 0.67 -0.41
C GLY A 111 6.66 -0.64 0.30
N PHE A 112 5.43 -1.12 0.22
CA PHE A 112 5.07 -2.40 0.82
C PHE A 112 3.93 -3.07 0.06
N LYS A 113 3.81 -4.37 0.28
CA LYS A 113 2.66 -5.17 -0.14
C LYS A 113 1.73 -5.39 1.04
N GLU A 114 0.43 -5.23 0.82
CA GLU A 114 -0.59 -5.52 1.82
C GLU A 114 -1.77 -6.27 1.18
N ILE A 115 -2.40 -7.17 1.94
CA ILE A 115 -3.53 -8.00 1.53
C ILE A 115 -4.86 -7.58 2.18
N ARG A 116 -4.82 -6.61 3.10
CA ARG A 116 -5.95 -6.16 3.92
C ARG A 116 -6.72 -4.98 3.31
N TRP A 117 -6.77 -4.90 1.99
CA TRP A 117 -7.47 -3.83 1.24
C TRP A 117 -9.00 -4.05 1.13
N TYR A 118 -9.60 -4.68 2.13
CA TYR A 118 -11.02 -5.09 2.13
C TYR A 118 -11.94 -4.15 2.89
N ARG A 119 -11.42 -3.11 3.55
CA ARG A 119 -12.18 -2.18 4.39
C ARG A 119 -13.03 -1.21 3.58
N ASP A 120 -14.08 -0.69 4.21
CA ASP A 120 -15.02 0.21 3.55
C ASP A 120 -14.39 1.55 3.14
N ASP A 121 -13.40 2.01 3.89
CA ASP A 121 -12.70 3.30 3.78
C ASP A 121 -11.44 3.25 2.88
N VAL A 122 -11.40 2.30 1.95
CA VAL A 122 -10.21 2.01 1.15
C VAL A 122 -9.81 3.17 0.22
N GLU A 123 -10.78 3.92 -0.31
CA GLU A 123 -10.53 5.06 -1.19
C GLU A 123 -9.97 6.24 -0.41
N GLU A 124 -10.53 6.53 0.77
CA GLU A 124 -10.03 7.55 1.70
C GLU A 124 -8.63 7.19 2.21
N TYR A 125 -8.38 5.91 2.49
CA TYR A 125 -7.07 5.43 2.89
C TYR A 125 -6.03 5.61 1.77
N ALA A 126 -6.38 5.27 0.52
CA ALA A 126 -5.48 5.47 -0.61
C ALA A 126 -5.23 6.95 -0.90
N ALA A 127 -6.25 7.81 -0.76
CA ALA A 127 -6.10 9.26 -0.86
C ALA A 127 -5.15 9.79 0.21
N TRP A 128 -5.32 9.36 1.47
CA TRP A 128 -4.41 9.71 2.56
C TRP A 128 -2.97 9.23 2.31
N LEU A 129 -2.78 8.02 1.77
CA LEU A 129 -1.45 7.54 1.38
C LEU A 129 -0.79 8.45 0.35
N ARG A 130 -1.55 9.04 -0.59
CA ARG A 130 -1.00 10.01 -1.57
C ARG A 130 -0.66 11.37 -0.94
N GLU A 131 -1.32 11.74 0.15
CA GLU A 131 -0.94 12.93 0.94
C GLU A 131 0.34 12.71 1.74
N VAL A 132 0.49 11.52 2.37
CA VAL A 132 1.71 11.15 3.11
C VAL A 132 2.88 10.88 2.15
N PHE A 133 2.60 10.27 1.01
CA PHE A 133 3.56 9.89 -0.02
C PHE A 133 3.18 10.49 -1.39
N PRO A 134 3.51 11.79 -1.62
CA PRO A 134 3.26 12.41 -2.91
C PRO A 134 3.89 11.60 -4.06
N GLY A 135 3.10 11.38 -5.11
CA GLY A 135 3.51 10.56 -6.25
C GLY A 135 3.42 9.04 -6.02
N ALA A 136 2.81 8.59 -4.93
CA ALA A 136 2.58 7.16 -4.70
C ALA A 136 1.81 6.51 -5.84
N ARG A 137 2.32 5.36 -6.27
CA ARG A 137 1.78 4.48 -7.32
C ARG A 137 1.27 3.18 -6.70
N PHE A 138 0.26 2.57 -7.32
CA PHE A 138 -0.42 1.40 -6.77
C PHE A 138 -0.42 0.26 -7.81
N VAL A 139 0.20 -0.87 -7.48
CA VAL A 139 0.10 -2.08 -8.32
C VAL A 139 -1.00 -2.96 -7.74
N VAL A 140 -2.09 -3.10 -8.48
CA VAL A 140 -3.26 -3.87 -8.07
C VAL A 140 -3.19 -5.27 -8.64
N ASN A 141 -3.12 -6.27 -7.78
CA ASN A 141 -2.94 -7.67 -8.17
C ASN A 141 -4.19 -8.49 -7.84
N THR A 142 -4.71 -9.21 -8.84
CA THR A 142 -5.82 -10.17 -8.69
C THR A 142 -5.39 -11.58 -9.13
N ARG A 143 -6.23 -12.58 -8.82
CA ARG A 143 -6.04 -13.98 -9.22
C ARG A 143 -7.41 -14.64 -9.37
N ASN A 144 -7.53 -15.63 -10.25
CA ASN A 144 -8.72 -16.47 -10.37
C ASN A 144 -9.26 -16.90 -8.99
N LEU A 145 -10.46 -16.41 -8.64
CA LEU A 145 -11.04 -16.58 -7.30
C LEU A 145 -11.22 -18.06 -6.95
N ASP A 146 -11.60 -18.90 -7.91
CA ASP A 146 -11.73 -20.35 -7.72
C ASP A 146 -10.43 -20.99 -7.21
N GLU A 147 -9.27 -20.52 -7.67
CA GLU A 147 -7.98 -20.99 -7.18
C GLU A 147 -7.62 -20.43 -5.81
N VAL A 148 -8.00 -19.17 -5.55
CA VAL A 148 -7.75 -18.49 -4.27
C VAL A 148 -8.51 -19.19 -3.15
N VAL A 149 -9.80 -19.50 -3.37
CA VAL A 149 -10.67 -20.19 -2.41
C VAL A 149 -10.10 -21.56 -2.03
N ARG A 150 -9.48 -22.28 -2.97
CA ARG A 150 -8.84 -23.58 -2.73
C ARG A 150 -7.43 -23.48 -2.10
N SER A 151 -6.93 -22.28 -1.80
CA SER A 151 -5.55 -22.06 -1.37
C SER A 151 -5.43 -21.71 0.11
N GLY A 152 -4.45 -22.32 0.79
CA GLY A 152 -3.99 -21.89 2.11
C GLY A 152 -5.08 -21.95 3.18
N TRP A 153 -5.29 -20.84 3.89
CA TRP A 153 -6.31 -20.75 4.94
C TRP A 153 -7.73 -20.60 4.39
N TRP A 154 -7.93 -20.09 3.16
CA TRP A 154 -9.26 -19.96 2.56
C TRP A 154 -9.94 -21.33 2.40
N ALA A 155 -9.17 -22.36 2.04
CA ALA A 155 -9.67 -23.73 1.94
C ALA A 155 -10.18 -24.29 3.29
N LYS A 156 -9.76 -23.68 4.41
CA LYS A 156 -10.14 -24.06 5.77
C LYS A 156 -11.24 -23.17 6.37
N SER A 157 -11.63 -22.10 5.67
CA SER A 157 -12.63 -21.12 6.11
C SER A 157 -13.53 -20.68 4.94
N PRO A 158 -14.42 -21.57 4.45
CA PRO A 158 -15.31 -21.30 3.31
C PRO A 158 -16.20 -20.07 3.51
N GLU A 159 -16.61 -19.79 4.74
CA GLU A 159 -17.39 -18.62 5.12
C GLU A 159 -16.62 -17.30 4.86
N ASN A 160 -15.32 -17.29 5.14
CA ASN A 160 -14.48 -16.12 4.88
C ASN A 160 -14.14 -16.00 3.39
N ALA A 161 -14.04 -17.13 2.69
CA ALA A 161 -13.84 -17.18 1.24
C ALA A 161 -15.03 -16.59 0.45
N ALA A 162 -16.25 -16.65 1.00
CA ALA A 162 -17.45 -16.05 0.38
C ALA A 162 -17.36 -14.53 0.20
N ALA A 163 -16.51 -13.84 0.98
CA ALA A 163 -16.29 -12.40 0.85
C ALA A 163 -15.33 -12.02 -0.29
N LEU A 164 -14.58 -12.97 -0.86
CA LEU A 164 -13.52 -12.68 -1.85
C LEU A 164 -14.01 -11.94 -3.09
N PRO A 165 -15.17 -12.25 -3.71
CA PRO A 165 -15.68 -11.48 -4.83
C PRO A 165 -15.91 -10.00 -4.49
N HIS A 166 -16.39 -9.72 -3.27
CA HIS A 166 -16.58 -8.34 -2.79
C HIS A 166 -15.24 -7.64 -2.58
N VAL A 167 -14.26 -8.34 -2.00
CA VAL A 167 -12.90 -7.80 -1.83
C VAL A 167 -12.24 -7.52 -3.18
N GLU A 168 -12.39 -8.40 -4.17
CA GLU A 168 -11.87 -8.18 -5.53
C GLU A 168 -12.54 -6.99 -6.20
N ALA A 169 -13.87 -6.92 -6.17
CA ALA A 169 -14.61 -5.78 -6.72
C ALA A 169 -14.15 -4.46 -6.10
N ARG A 170 -13.89 -4.44 -4.80
CA ARG A 170 -13.38 -3.28 -4.07
C ARG A 170 -11.98 -2.85 -4.52
N VAL A 171 -11.02 -3.78 -4.64
CA VAL A 171 -9.66 -3.40 -5.08
C VAL A 171 -9.63 -3.00 -6.56
N LEU A 172 -10.53 -3.54 -7.39
CA LEU A 172 -10.68 -3.12 -8.79
C LEU A 172 -11.31 -1.73 -8.89
N ALA A 173 -12.37 -1.45 -8.13
CA ALA A 173 -12.97 -0.11 -8.05
C ALA A 173 -11.97 0.94 -7.54
N LEU A 174 -11.15 0.59 -6.55
CA LEU A 174 -10.05 1.44 -6.10
C LEU A 174 -9.05 1.71 -7.24
N ALA A 175 -8.71 0.70 -8.03
CA ALA A 175 -7.82 0.89 -9.17
C ALA A 175 -8.43 1.84 -10.21
N ASP A 176 -9.74 1.76 -10.46
CA ASP A 176 -10.44 2.72 -11.36
C ASP A 176 -10.38 4.14 -10.80
N SER A 177 -10.66 4.32 -9.50
CA SER A 177 -10.68 5.65 -8.87
C SER A 177 -9.30 6.32 -8.78
N LEU A 178 -8.23 5.52 -8.77
CA LEU A 178 -6.85 6.02 -8.79
C LEU A 178 -6.36 6.47 -10.18
N GLY A 179 -7.01 6.06 -11.27
CA GLY A 179 -6.62 6.39 -12.63
C GLY A 179 -5.16 6.01 -12.93
N ASP A 180 -4.39 6.94 -13.51
CA ASP A 180 -2.98 6.72 -13.91
C ASP A 180 -2.03 6.35 -12.75
N ALA A 181 -2.45 6.58 -11.50
CA ALA A 181 -1.69 6.18 -10.32
C ALA A 181 -1.78 4.67 -10.04
N ALA A 182 -2.66 3.92 -10.72
CA ALA A 182 -2.79 2.48 -10.56
C ALA A 182 -2.43 1.70 -11.84
N TYR A 183 -1.83 0.54 -11.65
CA TYR A 183 -1.60 -0.44 -12.72
C TYR A 183 -2.08 -1.81 -12.27
N ARG A 184 -2.88 -2.48 -13.11
CA ARG A 184 -3.45 -3.80 -12.80
C ARG A 184 -2.60 -4.91 -13.37
N VAL A 185 -2.41 -5.95 -12.58
CA VAL A 185 -1.84 -7.22 -13.03
C VAL A 185 -2.71 -8.36 -12.55
N HIS A 186 -2.74 -9.44 -13.33
CA HIS A 186 -3.47 -10.64 -12.98
C HIS A 186 -2.49 -11.82 -12.89
N TYR A 187 -2.50 -12.49 -11.74
CA TYR A 187 -1.56 -13.56 -11.40
C TYR A 187 -1.49 -14.65 -12.46
N ASN A 188 -2.66 -15.11 -12.91
CA ASN A 188 -2.74 -16.22 -13.85
C ASN A 188 -2.09 -15.87 -15.20
N ASP A 189 -2.22 -14.61 -15.63
CA ASP A 189 -1.69 -14.14 -16.92
C ASP A 189 -0.17 -14.12 -16.90
N TYR A 190 0.44 -13.47 -15.89
CA TYR A 190 1.90 -13.32 -15.88
C TYR A 190 2.66 -14.57 -15.48
N VAL A 191 2.00 -15.54 -14.85
CA VAL A 191 2.58 -16.88 -14.62
C VAL A 191 2.52 -17.71 -15.89
N ALA A 192 1.46 -17.59 -16.69
CA ALA A 192 1.33 -18.30 -17.97
C ALA A 192 2.25 -17.71 -19.05
N ASP A 193 2.27 -16.38 -19.18
CA ASP A 193 3.13 -15.64 -20.09
C ASP A 193 3.76 -14.41 -19.40
N PRO A 194 5.04 -14.48 -19.00
CA PRO A 194 5.71 -13.36 -18.33
C PRO A 194 5.82 -12.08 -19.18
N LEU A 195 5.64 -12.17 -20.51
CA LEU A 195 5.73 -11.01 -21.40
C LEU A 195 4.64 -9.98 -21.15
N VAL A 196 3.49 -10.37 -20.57
CA VAL A 196 2.40 -9.45 -20.21
C VAL A 196 2.84 -8.41 -19.17
N LEU A 197 3.92 -8.67 -18.43
CA LEU A 197 4.48 -7.71 -17.47
C LEU A 197 5.22 -6.54 -18.14
N ARG A 198 5.51 -6.57 -19.45
CA ARG A 198 6.16 -5.45 -20.15
C ARG A 198 5.43 -4.12 -19.93
N GLY A 199 4.11 -4.15 -19.91
CA GLY A 199 3.29 -2.95 -19.64
C GLY A 199 3.49 -2.40 -18.24
N LEU A 200 3.58 -3.26 -17.22
CA LEU A 200 3.88 -2.85 -15.84
C LEU A 200 5.26 -2.17 -15.76
N TYR A 201 6.29 -2.77 -16.37
CA TYR A 201 7.64 -2.20 -16.35
C TYR A 201 7.69 -0.85 -17.09
N THR A 202 6.97 -0.74 -18.21
CA THR A 202 6.85 0.52 -18.95
C THR A 202 6.18 1.61 -18.11
N TRP A 203 5.08 1.29 -17.44
CA TRP A 203 4.39 2.21 -16.53
C TRP A 203 5.24 2.57 -15.30
N LEU A 204 6.07 1.64 -14.82
CA LEU A 204 7.04 1.92 -13.76
C LEU A 204 8.18 2.85 -14.22
N GLY A 205 8.45 2.93 -15.53
CA GLY A 205 9.59 3.64 -16.11
C GLY A 205 10.87 2.81 -16.08
N GLU A 206 10.76 1.49 -16.07
CA GLU A 206 11.87 0.55 -15.87
C GLU A 206 12.04 -0.38 -17.09
N PRO A 207 13.26 -0.81 -17.42
CA PRO A 207 13.49 -1.75 -18.51
C PRO A 207 12.94 -3.13 -18.18
N PHE A 208 12.30 -3.78 -19.16
CA PHE A 208 11.84 -5.16 -19.01
C PHE A 208 12.97 -6.14 -19.30
N ASP A 209 13.48 -6.80 -18.26
CA ASP A 209 14.42 -7.92 -18.36
C ASP A 209 13.67 -9.25 -18.18
N GLU A 210 13.43 -9.93 -19.31
CA GLU A 210 12.71 -11.20 -19.32
C GLU A 210 13.45 -12.30 -18.55
N ALA A 211 14.79 -12.34 -18.61
CA ALA A 211 15.57 -13.38 -17.95
C ALA A 211 15.48 -13.21 -16.42
N ALA A 212 15.60 -11.97 -15.92
CA ALA A 212 15.42 -11.67 -14.50
C ALA A 212 14.00 -12.02 -14.03
N VAL A 213 12.97 -11.66 -14.79
CA VAL A 213 11.57 -12.01 -14.48
C VAL A 213 11.37 -13.52 -14.39
N ARG A 214 11.88 -14.29 -15.36
CA ARG A 214 11.79 -15.76 -15.36
C ARG A 214 12.53 -16.38 -14.18
N ALA A 215 13.69 -15.84 -13.79
CA ALA A 215 14.43 -16.30 -12.61
C ALA A 215 13.62 -16.11 -11.31
N VAL A 216 12.94 -14.97 -11.17
CA VAL A 216 12.06 -14.72 -10.02
C VAL A 216 10.85 -15.66 -10.01
N LEU A 217 10.24 -15.92 -11.16
CA LEU A 217 9.12 -16.86 -11.30
C LEU A 217 9.50 -18.30 -10.94
N ALA A 218 10.74 -18.70 -11.21
CA ALA A 218 11.28 -20.00 -10.82
C ALA A 218 11.60 -20.12 -9.32
N THR A 219 11.68 -18.99 -8.60
CA THR A 219 11.95 -18.97 -7.17
C THR A 219 10.66 -19.22 -6.38
N ARG A 220 10.73 -20.07 -5.35
CA ARG A 220 9.58 -20.30 -4.46
C ARG A 220 9.37 -19.08 -3.54
N HIS A 221 8.18 -18.51 -3.58
CA HIS A 221 7.77 -17.39 -2.73
C HIS A 221 6.79 -17.82 -1.65
N SER A 222 6.69 -17.04 -0.57
CA SER A 222 5.85 -17.34 0.61
C SER A 222 6.26 -18.64 1.32
N VAL A 223 7.51 -18.67 1.78
CA VAL A 223 8.09 -19.75 2.62
C VAL A 223 7.83 -19.51 4.09
#